data_AF-A0A7L4QL28-F1
#
_entry.id   AF-A0A7L4QL28-F1
#
_cell.length_a   1.000
_cell.length_b   1.000
_cell.length_c   1.000
_cell.angle_alpha   90.00
_cell.angle_beta   90.00
_cell.angle_gamma   90.00
#
_symmetry.space_group_name_H-M   'P 1'
#
loop_
_entity.id
_entity.type
_entity.pdbx_description
1 polymer ?
#
loop_
_entity_poly.entity_id
_entity_poly.type
_entity_poly.pdbx_seq_one_letter_code
_entity_poly.pdbx_strand_id
1 'polypeptide(L)' 'MGRRIQVCPMCGSPYLYYEAGMVTGQKYHCKRCGYIGSLVIETDEEDLKDWEKEWEEKRSGKHDT' A
#
# COMPACT_ATOMS: atom_id res chain seq x y z
N MET A 1 0.52 -20.78 4.64
CA MET A 1 1.63 -20.13 3.92
C MET A 1 0.97 -19.05 3.09
N GLY A 2 0.94 -17.82 3.60
CA GLY A 2 0.18 -16.73 3.02
C GLY A 2 0.85 -16.14 1.79
N ARG A 3 0.11 -15.33 1.04
CA ARG A 3 0.57 -14.72 -0.22
C ARG A 3 1.28 -13.42 0.11
N ARG A 4 2.56 -13.30 -0.28
CA ARG A 4 3.31 -12.05 -0.16
C ARG A 4 2.79 -11.01 -1.16
N ILE A 5 2.62 -9.78 -0.69
CA ILE A 5 2.19 -8.62 -1.48
C ILE A 5 3.12 -7.42 -1.22
N GLN A 6 3.14 -6.46 -2.14
CA GLN A 6 3.94 -5.25 -2.04
C GLN A 6 3.05 -4.04 -1.72
N VAL A 7 3.44 -3.24 -0.73
CA VAL A 7 2.71 -2.05 -0.29
C VAL A 7 3.59 -0.80 -0.25
N CYS A 8 2.94 0.36 -0.36
CA CYS A 8 3.59 1.66 -0.32
C CYS A 8 4.24 1.92 1.05
N PRO A 9 5.52 2.29 1.11
CA PRO A 9 6.20 2.56 2.38
C PRO A 9 5.69 3.82 3.10
N MET A 10 5.02 4.73 2.37
CA MET A 10 4.55 5.99 2.93
C MET A 10 3.14 5.92 3.52
N CYS A 11 2.27 5.07 2.95
CA CYS A 11 0.85 5.04 3.34
C CYS A 11 0.25 3.63 3.47
N GLY A 12 1.06 2.58 3.30
CA GLY A 12 0.62 1.19 3.39
C GLY A 12 -0.31 0.74 2.25
N SER A 13 -0.57 1.57 1.24
CA SER A 13 -1.48 1.19 0.16
C SER A 13 -0.87 0.12 -0.75
N PRO A 14 -1.63 -0.93 -1.12
CA PRO A 14 -1.21 -1.90 -2.14
C PRO A 14 -1.34 -1.37 -3.58
N TYR A 15 -1.88 -0.17 -3.78
CA TYR A 15 -2.14 0.41 -5.10
C TYR A 15 -0.89 1.07 -5.69
N LEU A 16 0.09 0.23 -6.04
CA LEU A 16 1.32 0.61 -6.73
C LEU A 16 1.22 0.29 -8.23
N TYR A 17 1.82 1.14 -9.06
CA TYR A 17 2.04 0.84 -10.48
C TYR A 17 3.46 1.23 -10.88
N TYR A 18 3.93 0.68 -11.98
CA TYR A 18 5.27 0.95 -12.47
C TYR A 18 5.32 2.25 -13.27
N GLU A 19 6.30 3.09 -12.98
CA GLU A 19 6.68 4.19 -13.86
C GLU A 19 7.57 3.64 -14.98
N ALA A 20 7.26 4.03 -16.22
CA ALA A 20 8.01 3.58 -17.39
C ALA A 20 9.45 4.14 -17.33
N GLY A 21 10.43 3.28 -17.08
CA GLY A 21 11.82 3.70 -16.85
C GLY A 21 12.81 2.56 -16.91
N MET A 22 12.74 1.74 -17.97
CA MET A 22 13.52 0.50 -18.13
C MET A 22 15.04 0.68 -18.08
N VAL A 23 15.56 1.92 -18.14
CA VAL A 23 17.00 2.23 -18.09
C VAL A 23 17.54 2.36 -16.66
N THR A 24 16.74 2.81 -15.68
CA THR A 24 17.19 3.08 -14.30
C THR A 24 16.64 2.11 -13.26
N GLY A 25 16.01 1.02 -13.70
CA GLY A 25 15.41 0.01 -12.83
C GLY A 25 13.97 0.30 -12.42
N GLN A 26 13.53 -0.49 -11.45
CA GLN A 26 12.16 -0.55 -10.93
C GLN A 26 11.77 0.72 -10.18
N LYS A 27 10.78 1.47 -10.67
CA LYS A 27 10.16 2.58 -9.92
C LYS A 27 8.66 2.36 -9.80
N TYR A 28 8.18 2.41 -8.56
CA TYR A 28 6.78 2.31 -8.22
C TYR A 28 6.20 3.69 -7.94
N HIS A 29 4.97 3.91 -8.39
CA HIS A 29 4.16 5.08 -8.07
C HIS A 29 2.90 4.62 -7.34
N CYS A 30 2.67 5.18 -6.15
CA CYS A 30 1.48 4.94 -5.35
C CYS A 30 0.30 5.81 -5.78
N LYS A 31 -0.81 5.18 -6.15
CA LYS A 31 -2.05 5.88 -6.52
C LYS A 31 -2.73 6.62 -5.36
N ARG A 32 -2.44 6.22 -4.11
CA ARG A 32 -3.09 6.79 -2.91
C ARG A 32 -2.40 8.05 -2.40
N CYS A 33 -1.07 8.06 -2.32
CA CYS A 33 -0.33 9.19 -1.72
C CYS A 33 0.67 9.87 -2.67
N GLY A 34 0.85 9.37 -3.89
CA GLY A 34 1.79 9.94 -4.85
C GLY A 34 3.27 9.61 -4.58
N TYR A 35 3.57 8.66 -3.68
CA TYR A 35 4.94 8.16 -3.50
C TYR A 35 5.50 7.66 -4.84
N ILE A 36 6.69 8.11 -5.22
CA ILE A 36 7.45 7.62 -6.38
C ILE A 36 8.83 7.16 -5.90
N GLY A 37 9.16 5.89 -6.10
CA GLY A 37 10.47 5.38 -5.75
C GLY A 37 10.63 3.88 -5.97
N SER A 38 11.83 3.38 -5.75
CA SER A 38 12.18 1.97 -5.97
C SER A 38 11.91 1.06 -4.78
N LEU A 39 11.49 1.62 -3.64
CA LEU A 39 11.28 0.88 -2.40
C LEU A 39 9.80 0.53 -2.20
N VAL A 40 9.56 -0.68 -1.74
CA VAL A 40 8.25 -1.22 -1.37
C VAL A 40 8.41 -2.08 -0.12
N ILE A 41 7.35 -2.22 0.66
CA ILE A 41 7.31 -3.13 1.81
C ILE A 41 6.64 -4.42 1.37
N GLU A 42 7.26 -5.56 1.68
CA GLU A 42 6.63 -6.87 1.51
C GLU A 42 5.89 -7.26 2.79
N THR A 43 4.61 -7.62 2.65
CA THR A 43 3.76 -8.10 3.76
C THR A 43 2.94 -9.30 3.31
N ASP A 44 2.32 -10.02 4.24
CA ASP A 44 1.36 -11.06 3.90
C ASP A 44 -0.01 -10.44 3.54
N GLU A 45 -0.77 -11.11 2.68
CA GLU A 45 -2.11 -10.70 2.29
C GLU A 45 -3.08 -10.75 3.47
N GLU A 46 -2.86 -11.66 4.43
CA GLU A 46 -3.65 -11.74 5.66
C GLU A 46 -3.49 -10.46 6.48
N ASP A 47 -2.25 -10.02 6.72
CA ASP A 47 -1.93 -8.79 7.47
C ASP A 47 -2.54 -7.54 6.80
N LEU A 48 -2.50 -7.46 5.47
CA LEU A 48 -3.11 -6.32 4.77
C LEU A 48 -4.62 -6.25 4.98
N LYS A 49 -5.32 -7.38 4.93
CA LYS A 49 -6.78 -7.42 5.11
C LYS A 49 -7.17 -6.96 6.50
N ASP A 50 -6.40 -7.35 7.52
CA ASP A 50 -6.61 -6.88 8.88
C ASP A 50 -6.40 -5.36 8.98
N TRP A 51 -5.31 -4.83 8.39
CA TRP A 51 -5.08 -3.39 8.35
C TRP A 51 -6.17 -2.63 7.60
N GLU A 52 -6.64 -3.12 6.45
CA GLU A 52 -7.70 -2.46 5.69
C GLU A 52 -9.00 -2.37 6.48
N LYS A 53 -9.38 -3.43 7.22
CA LYS A 53 -10.54 -3.38 8.12
C LYS A 53 -10.37 -2.33 9.21
N GLU A 54 -9.23 -2.32 9.89
CA GLU A 54 -8.95 -1.32 10.94
C GLU A 54 -9.02 0.12 10.40
N TRP A 55 -8.53 0.34 9.18
CA TRP A 55 -8.57 1.66 8.52
C TRP A 55 -10.00 2.08 8.15
N GLU A 56 -10.84 1.16 7.68
CA GLU A 56 -12.26 1.41 7.38
C GLU A 56 -13.06 1.66 8.65
N GLU A 57 -12.80 0.93 9.74
CA GLU A 57 -13.41 1.18 11.06
C GLU A 57 -13.05 2.57 11.59
N LYS A 58 -11.77 2.97 11.49
CA LYS A 58 -11.31 4.32 11.87
C LYS A 58 -11.92 5.42 11.00
N ARG A 59 -12.12 5.19 9.70
CA ARG A 59 -12.75 6.16 8.77
C ARG A 59 -14.26 6.25 8.94
N SER A 60 -14.92 5.14 9.24
CA SER A 60 -16.37 5.05 9.38
C SER A 60 -16.89 5.50 10.74
N GLY A 61 -16.05 6.18 11.52
CA GLY A 61 -16.39 6.78 12.81
C GLY A 61 -17.73 7.52 12.75
N LYS A 62 -18.80 6.80 13.14
CA LYS A 62 -19.86 7.37 13.95
C LYS A 62 -19.18 7.93 15.20
N HIS A 63 -18.80 9.19 15.11
CA HIS A 63 -18.59 10.04 16.27
C HIS A 63 -19.97 10.23 16.90
N ASP A 64 -20.34 9.31 17.79
CA ASP A 64 -21.41 9.53 18.76
C ASP A 64 -20.86 10.49 19.82
N THR A 65 -21.01 11.79 19.56
CA THR A 65 -21.06 12.84 20.58
C THR A 65 -21.97 13.96 20.11
#